data_AF-A0ABD0SP38-F1
#
_entry.id   AF-A0ABD0SP38-F1
#
_cell.length_a   1.000
_cell.length_b   1.000
_cell.length_c   1.000
_cell.angle_alpha   90.00
_cell.angle_beta   90.00
_cell.angle_gamma   90.00
#
_symmetry.space_group_name_H-M   'P 1'
#
loop_
_entity.id
_entity.type
_entity.pdbx_description
1 polymer ?
#
loop_
_entity_poly.entity_id
_entity_poly.type
_entity_poly.pdbx_seq_one_letter_code
_entity_poly.pdbx_strand_id
1 'polypeptide(L)'
;GPVQIDEEAEWLRQAMSNICDASMPRAKPMPPKQQVYWWSDALAELRAACIAARRQSSRHLRRRRRDPELDGPLWEAYRVAKKAFQIAIAEAKAKAREDLLATLSEDPWGRPYRTVRGKLRPWAPPSHGVLGATAPDECCLRPLSISGGAHSPSNAAPSHRLSRGPGTSHRRGVWCGGS
;
A
#
# COMPACT_ATOMS: atom_id res chain seq x y z
N GLY A 1 -39.54 26.70 37.48
CA GLY A 1 -39.75 25.39 38.16
C GLY A 1 -38.58 24.48 37.83
N PRO A 2 -38.31 23.40 38.59
CA PRO A 2 -37.13 22.54 38.38
C PRO A 2 -37.03 21.96 36.96
N VAL A 3 -38.17 21.68 36.33
CA VAL A 3 -38.27 21.17 34.94
C VAL A 3 -37.59 22.08 33.91
N GLN A 4 -37.65 23.41 34.09
CA GLN A 4 -37.06 24.36 33.14
C GLN A 4 -35.53 24.35 33.18
N ILE A 5 -34.94 24.11 34.36
CA ILE A 5 -33.49 24.05 34.53
C ILE A 5 -32.94 22.77 33.90
N ASP A 6 -33.69 21.67 34.01
CA ASP A 6 -33.33 20.39 33.40
C ASP A 6 -33.37 20.46 31.86
N GLU A 7 -34.38 21.11 31.30
CA GLU A 7 -34.51 21.36 29.85
C GLU A 7 -33.35 22.24 29.31
N GLU A 8 -33.02 23.32 30.02
CA GLU A 8 -31.90 24.20 29.66
C GLU A 8 -30.54 23.45 29.73
N ALA A 9 -30.38 22.57 30.73
CA ALA A 9 -29.18 21.74 30.88
C ALA A 9 -29.07 20.64 29.80
N GLU A 10 -30.19 20.09 29.32
CA GLU A 10 -30.22 19.16 28.18
C GLU A 10 -29.86 19.85 26.87
N TRP A 11 -30.40 21.05 26.64
CA TRP A 11 -30.06 21.86 25.47
C TRP A 11 -28.57 22.17 25.41
N LEU A 12 -27.96 22.61 26.52
CA LEU A 12 -26.54 22.93 26.57
C LEU A 12 -25.66 21.71 26.28
N ARG A 13 -26.01 20.54 26.86
CA ARG A 13 -25.31 19.27 26.59
C ARG A 13 -25.39 18.90 25.12
N GLN A 14 -26.56 19.04 24.51
CA GLN A 14 -26.74 18.74 23.09
C GLN A 14 -25.98 19.72 22.20
N ALA A 15 -26.00 21.01 22.52
CA ALA A 15 -25.26 22.04 21.79
C ALA A 15 -23.75 21.78 21.84
N MET A 16 -23.21 21.46 23.02
CA MET A 16 -21.80 21.10 23.18
C MET A 16 -21.44 19.81 22.42
N SER A 17 -22.28 18.77 22.49
CA SER A 17 -22.07 17.52 21.74
C SER A 17 -22.03 17.80 20.24
N ASN A 18 -22.97 18.59 19.73
CA ASN A 18 -23.03 18.94 18.30
C ASN A 18 -21.78 19.72 17.86
N ILE A 19 -21.32 20.68 18.68
CA ILE A 19 -20.08 21.43 18.42
C ILE A 19 -18.88 20.48 18.41
N CYS A 20 -18.80 19.54 19.36
CA CYS A 20 -17.74 18.55 19.42
C CYS A 20 -17.77 17.59 18.23
N ASP A 21 -18.93 17.07 17.83
CA ASP A 21 -19.06 16.18 16.67
C ASP A 21 -18.74 16.89 15.34
N ALA A 22 -19.06 18.18 15.24
CA ALA A 22 -18.68 19.01 14.09
C ALA A 22 -17.18 19.33 14.07
N SER A 23 -16.58 19.60 15.24
CA SER A 23 -15.16 19.95 15.38
C SER A 23 -14.25 18.72 15.32
N MET A 24 -14.76 17.55 15.68
CA MET A 24 -14.07 16.26 15.69
C MET A 24 -14.82 15.25 14.82
N PRO A 25 -14.87 15.48 13.49
CA PRO A 25 -15.55 14.57 12.59
C PRO A 25 -14.90 13.19 12.67
N ARG A 26 -15.71 12.17 13.00
CA ARG A 26 -15.24 10.79 13.07
C ARG A 26 -14.67 10.37 11.72
N ALA A 27 -13.54 9.64 11.75
CA ALA A 27 -12.92 9.13 10.54
C ALA A 27 -13.93 8.31 9.74
N LYS A 28 -14.38 8.87 8.61
CA LYS A 28 -15.24 8.16 7.68
C LYS A 28 -14.44 7.00 7.07
N PRO A 29 -15.07 5.85 6.78
CA PRO A 29 -14.44 4.82 5.98
C PRO A 29 -13.93 5.47 4.69
N MET A 30 -12.63 5.39 4.45
CA MET A 30 -12.06 5.88 3.20
C MET A 30 -12.75 5.15 2.05
N PRO A 31 -13.18 5.86 0.99
CA PRO A 31 -13.74 5.19 -0.18
C PRO A 31 -12.74 4.14 -0.66
N PRO A 32 -13.22 2.99 -1.18
CA PRO A 32 -12.32 1.95 -1.66
C PRO A 32 -11.39 2.57 -2.68
N LYS A 33 -10.07 2.42 -2.45
CA LYS A 33 -9.07 2.88 -3.41
C LYS A 33 -9.40 2.21 -4.73
N GLN A 34 -9.55 2.99 -5.80
CA GLN A 34 -9.66 2.44 -7.15
C GLN A 34 -8.46 1.51 -7.35
N GLN A 35 -8.76 0.23 -7.52
CA GLN A 35 -7.73 -0.75 -7.80
C GLN A 35 -7.05 -0.35 -9.10
N VAL A 36 -5.72 -0.48 -9.15
CA VAL A 36 -4.97 -0.16 -10.36
C VAL A 36 -5.52 -1.01 -11.51
N TYR A 37 -5.62 -0.46 -12.72
CA TYR A 37 -6.33 -1.09 -13.84
C TYR A 37 -5.88 -2.53 -14.21
N TRP A 38 -4.67 -2.95 -13.81
CA TRP A 38 -4.14 -4.30 -14.01
C TRP A 38 -4.30 -5.23 -12.79
N TRP A 39 -4.87 -4.73 -11.70
CA TRP A 39 -5.12 -5.50 -10.48
C TRP A 39 -6.41 -6.31 -10.63
N SER A 40 -6.39 -7.57 -10.22
CA SER A 40 -7.52 -8.48 -10.30
C SER A 40 -7.76 -9.20 -8.96
N ASP A 41 -8.97 -9.73 -8.76
CA ASP A 41 -9.30 -10.50 -7.56
C ASP A 41 -8.41 -11.74 -7.42
N ALA A 42 -8.07 -12.40 -8.53
CA ALA A 42 -7.11 -13.51 -8.54
C ALA A 42 -5.72 -13.11 -8.00
N LEU A 43 -5.23 -11.90 -8.32
CA LEU A 43 -3.99 -11.38 -7.74
C LEU A 43 -4.13 -11.09 -6.24
N ALA A 44 -5.31 -10.65 -5.80
CA ALA A 44 -5.59 -10.41 -4.38
C ALA A 44 -5.56 -11.73 -3.59
N GLU A 45 -6.12 -12.81 -4.13
CA GLU A 45 -6.08 -14.15 -3.54
C GLU A 45 -4.66 -14.69 -3.45
N LEU A 46 -3.89 -14.61 -4.54
CA LEU A 46 -2.48 -15.03 -4.55
C LEU A 46 -1.63 -14.23 -3.56
N ARG A 47 -1.89 -12.92 -3.44
CA ARG A 47 -1.26 -12.07 -2.43
C ARG A 47 -1.63 -12.53 -1.02
N ALA A 48 -2.90 -12.82 -0.77
CA ALA A 48 -3.38 -13.29 0.53
C ALA A 48 -2.72 -14.62 0.91
N ALA A 49 -2.65 -15.58 -0.02
CA ALA A 49 -1.97 -16.86 0.16
C ALA A 49 -0.48 -16.68 0.45
N CYS A 50 0.22 -15.84 -0.30
CA CYS A 50 1.63 -15.52 -0.08
C CYS A 50 1.88 -14.90 1.30
N ILE A 51 1.04 -13.94 1.73
CA ILE A 51 1.11 -13.34 3.06
C ILE A 51 0.81 -14.36 4.16
N ALA A 52 -0.19 -15.23 3.95
CA ALA A 52 -0.55 -16.28 4.89
C ALA A 52 0.62 -17.25 5.09
N ALA A 53 1.23 -17.73 4.00
CA ALA A 53 2.41 -18.60 4.05
C ALA A 53 3.59 -17.91 4.77
N ARG A 54 3.91 -16.67 4.42
CA ARG A 54 4.96 -15.88 5.10
C ARG A 54 4.70 -15.76 6.61
N ARG A 55 3.46 -15.46 6.99
CA ARG A 55 3.04 -15.33 8.40
C ARG A 55 3.14 -16.67 9.12
N GLN A 56 2.80 -17.79 8.48
CA GLN A 56 2.96 -19.13 9.05
C GLN A 56 4.43 -19.43 9.34
N SER A 57 5.32 -19.23 8.36
CA SER A 57 6.77 -19.43 8.56
C SER A 57 7.33 -18.49 9.63
N SER A 58 6.93 -17.21 9.61
CA SER A 58 7.39 -16.23 10.62
C SER A 58 6.91 -16.57 12.03
N ARG A 59 5.68 -17.07 12.17
CA ARG A 59 5.15 -17.51 13.47
C ARG A 59 5.86 -18.77 13.95
N HIS A 60 6.11 -19.73 13.07
CA HIS A 60 6.83 -20.95 13.39
C HIS A 60 8.25 -20.65 13.90
N LEU A 61 8.99 -19.79 13.19
CA LEU A 61 10.35 -19.36 13.59
C LEU A 61 10.39 -18.61 14.93
N ARG A 62 9.27 -18.00 15.36
CA ARG A 62 9.17 -17.29 16.64
C ARG A 62 8.77 -18.19 17.82
N ARG A 63 8.45 -19.47 17.60
CA ARG A 63 8.04 -20.38 18.68
C ARG A 63 9.26 -20.76 19.52
N ARG A 64 9.09 -20.77 20.85
CA ARG A 64 10.13 -21.23 21.80
C ARG A 64 10.43 -22.72 21.68
N ARG A 65 9.41 -23.53 21.38
CA ARG A 65 9.53 -24.95 21.01
C ARG A 65 9.22 -25.09 19.53
N ARG A 66 10.25 -24.89 18.70
CA ARG A 66 10.20 -25.01 17.24
C ARG A 66 10.53 -26.44 16.86
N ASP A 67 9.77 -26.98 15.93
CA ASP A 67 10.06 -28.25 15.28
C ASP A 67 10.88 -28.00 14.01
N PRO A 68 12.17 -28.39 13.96
CA PRO A 68 13.03 -28.14 12.81
C PRO A 68 12.57 -28.87 11.54
N GLU A 69 11.78 -29.95 11.66
CA GLU A 69 11.31 -30.72 10.51
C GLU A 69 10.29 -29.92 9.67
N LEU A 70 9.53 -29.02 10.31
CA LEU A 70 8.51 -28.19 9.65
C LEU A 70 9.11 -26.97 8.92
N ASP A 71 10.38 -26.66 9.11
CA ASP A 71 11.01 -25.49 8.48
C ASP A 71 11.08 -25.58 6.97
N GLY A 72 11.51 -26.74 6.46
CA GLY A 72 11.61 -27.01 5.03
C GLY A 72 10.26 -26.85 4.34
N PRO A 73 9.22 -27.60 4.76
CA PRO A 73 7.88 -27.49 4.18
C PRO A 73 7.29 -26.07 4.25
N LEU A 74 7.44 -25.36 5.38
CA LEU A 74 6.93 -23.99 5.53
C LEU A 74 7.67 -22.98 4.66
N TRP A 75 8.97 -23.15 4.47
CA TRP A 75 9.75 -22.31 3.57
C TRP A 75 9.40 -22.59 2.11
N GLU A 76 9.25 -23.86 1.74
CA GLU A 76 8.86 -24.26 0.39
C GLU A 76 7.45 -23.75 0.03
N ALA A 77 6.48 -23.89 0.93
CA ALA A 77 5.13 -23.36 0.72
C ALA A 77 5.16 -21.84 0.47
N TYR A 78 5.94 -21.08 1.23
CA TYR A 78 6.12 -19.65 1.01
C TYR A 78 6.83 -19.35 -0.32
N ARG A 79 7.87 -20.12 -0.67
CA ARG A 79 8.62 -19.95 -1.92
C ARG A 79 7.72 -20.16 -3.14
N VAL A 80 6.90 -21.21 -3.13
CA VAL A 80 5.93 -21.52 -4.19
C VAL A 80 4.88 -20.42 -4.30
N ALA A 81 4.25 -20.03 -3.18
CA ALA A 81 3.24 -18.98 -3.18
C ALA A 81 3.81 -17.62 -3.67
N LYS A 82 5.04 -17.29 -3.28
CA LYS A 82 5.74 -16.09 -3.75
C LYS A 82 5.99 -16.13 -5.26
N LYS A 83 6.49 -17.25 -5.78
CA LYS A 83 6.73 -17.42 -7.22
C LYS A 83 5.42 -17.30 -8.01
N ALA A 84 4.37 -18.01 -7.59
CA ALA A 84 3.06 -17.94 -8.23
C ALA A 84 2.52 -16.49 -8.28
N PHE A 85 2.63 -15.76 -7.17
CA PHE A 85 2.24 -14.35 -7.13
C PHE A 85 3.08 -13.44 -8.04
N GLN A 86 4.40 -13.68 -8.12
CA GLN A 86 5.28 -12.92 -9.02
C GLN A 86 4.98 -13.17 -10.50
N ILE A 87 4.74 -14.43 -10.87
CA ILE A 87 4.35 -14.83 -12.22
C ILE A 87 3.03 -14.15 -12.60
N ALA A 88 2.01 -14.26 -11.74
CA ALA A 88 0.72 -13.64 -12.00
C ALA A 88 0.82 -12.10 -12.12
N ILE A 89 1.68 -11.44 -11.33
CA ILE A 89 1.94 -9.99 -11.50
C ILE A 89 2.56 -9.71 -12.87
N ALA A 90 3.54 -10.50 -13.29
CA ALA A 90 4.21 -10.30 -14.56
C ALA A 90 3.23 -10.46 -15.73
N GLU A 91 2.40 -11.51 -15.69
CA GLU A 91 1.34 -11.78 -16.68
C GLU A 91 0.29 -10.67 -16.70
N ALA A 92 -0.21 -10.24 -15.53
CA ALA A 92 -1.19 -9.18 -15.45
C ALA A 92 -0.65 -7.86 -16.01
N LYS A 93 0.61 -7.53 -15.74
CA LYS A 93 1.27 -6.35 -16.32
C LYS A 93 1.53 -6.49 -17.81
N ALA A 94 1.89 -7.67 -18.29
CA ALA A 94 2.08 -7.94 -19.71
C ALA A 94 0.76 -7.75 -20.47
N LYS A 95 -0.32 -8.39 -19.99
CA LYS A 95 -1.67 -8.24 -20.55
C LYS A 95 -2.13 -6.79 -20.54
N ALA A 96 -1.97 -6.11 -19.41
CA ALA A 96 -2.31 -4.70 -19.27
C ALA A 96 -1.52 -3.77 -20.21
N ARG A 97 -0.29 -4.16 -20.56
CA ARG A 97 0.52 -3.46 -21.56
C ARG A 97 0.03 -3.76 -22.98
N GLU A 98 -0.29 -5.02 -23.27
CA GLU A 98 -0.85 -5.44 -24.57
C GLU A 98 -2.19 -4.76 -24.85
N ASP A 99 -3.11 -4.75 -23.88
CA ASP A 99 -4.42 -4.07 -23.99
C ASP A 99 -4.25 -2.56 -24.27
N LEU A 100 -3.28 -1.93 -23.61
CA LEU A 100 -2.94 -0.51 -23.85
C LEU A 100 -2.40 -0.30 -25.27
N LEU A 101 -1.54 -1.20 -25.76
CA LEU A 101 -0.97 -1.13 -27.12
C LEU A 101 -2.03 -1.42 -28.20
N ALA A 102 -2.97 -2.34 -27.95
CA ALA A 102 -4.09 -2.58 -28.86
C ALA A 102 -4.95 -1.31 -29.00
N THR A 103 -5.29 -0.66 -27.88
CA THR A 103 -6.00 0.62 -27.88
C THR A 103 -5.23 1.72 -28.63
N LEU A 104 -3.89 1.73 -28.53
CA LEU A 104 -3.02 2.66 -29.26
C LEU A 104 -3.05 2.42 -30.78
N SER A 105 -3.12 1.17 -31.23
CA SER A 105 -3.14 0.85 -32.66
C SER A 105 -4.43 1.29 -33.35
N GLU A 106 -5.55 1.34 -32.61
CA GLU A 106 -6.85 1.82 -33.10
C GLU A 106 -6.93 3.35 -33.14
N ASP A 107 -6.32 4.03 -32.16
CA ASP A 107 -6.31 5.50 -32.05
C ASP A 107 -4.91 6.04 -31.68
N PRO A 108 -4.06 6.33 -32.69
CA PRO A 108 -2.66 6.70 -32.50
C PRO A 108 -2.44 7.96 -31.64
N TRP A 109 -3.43 8.85 -31.53
CA TRP A 109 -3.30 10.15 -30.85
C TRP A 109 -4.40 10.41 -29.80
N GLY A 110 -5.17 9.40 -29.43
CA GLY A 110 -6.37 9.55 -28.63
C GLY A 110 -6.20 9.53 -27.12
N ARG A 111 -6.92 8.58 -26.51
CA ARG A 111 -6.93 8.34 -25.06
C ARG A 111 -5.54 8.23 -24.44
N PRO A 112 -4.57 7.44 -24.97
CA PRO A 112 -3.26 7.30 -24.34
C PRO A 112 -2.47 8.61 -24.28
N TYR A 113 -2.51 9.44 -25.33
CA TYR A 113 -1.92 10.78 -25.30
C TYR A 113 -2.57 11.66 -24.24
N ARG A 114 -3.91 11.61 -24.11
CA ARG A 114 -4.63 12.33 -23.06
C ARG A 114 -4.30 11.80 -21.66
N THR A 115 -4.12 10.48 -21.48
CA THR A 115 -3.69 9.88 -20.22
C THR A 115 -2.31 10.37 -19.81
N VAL A 116 -1.32 10.30 -20.71
CA VAL A 116 0.06 10.78 -20.45
C VAL A 116 0.08 12.28 -20.13
N ARG A 117 -0.81 13.07 -20.77
CA ARG A 117 -0.96 14.50 -20.52
C ARG A 117 -1.87 14.84 -19.32
N GLY A 118 -2.45 13.86 -18.63
CA GLY A 118 -3.40 14.08 -17.53
C GLY A 118 -4.72 14.74 -17.95
N LYS A 119 -5.08 14.66 -19.24
CA LYS A 119 -6.24 15.30 -19.87
C LYS A 119 -7.50 14.43 -19.93
N LEU A 120 -7.47 13.20 -19.42
CA LEU A 120 -8.69 12.43 -19.18
C LEU A 120 -9.42 13.01 -17.97
N ARG A 121 -10.16 14.10 -18.17
CA ARG A 121 -11.14 14.54 -17.18
C ARG A 121 -12.21 13.44 -17.05
N PRO A 122 -12.53 12.95 -15.85
CA PRO A 122 -13.81 12.31 -15.62
C PRO A 122 -14.88 13.30 -16.08
N TRP A 123 -15.80 12.84 -16.93
CA TRP A 123 -16.90 13.65 -17.44
C TRP A 123 -17.60 14.37 -16.27
N ALA A 124 -17.53 15.70 -16.25
CA ALA A 124 -18.40 16.53 -15.44
C ALA A 124 -19.57 16.96 -16.34
N PRO A 125 -20.84 16.80 -15.91
CA PRO A 125 -21.95 17.33 -16.69
C PRO A 125 -21.74 18.84 -16.90
N PRO A 126 -22.05 19.38 -18.08
CA PRO A 126 -21.94 20.80 -18.31
C PRO A 126 -22.91 21.49 -17.36
N SER A 127 -22.38 22.38 -16.51
CA SER A 127 -23.17 23.36 -15.78
C SER A 127 -23.73 24.35 -16.80
N HIS A 128 -24.76 23.93 -17.53
CA HIS A 128 -25.63 24.88 -18.20
C HIS A 128 -26.22 25.74 -17.10
N GLY A 129 -25.87 27.02 -17.14
CA GLY A 129 -26.26 28.00 -16.15
C GLY A 129 -27.77 28.06 -15.99
N VAL A 130 -28.24 27.80 -14.77
CA VAL A 130 -29.42 28.46 -14.25
C VAL A 130 -28.89 29.62 -13.41
N LEU A 131 -29.02 30.82 -13.96
CA LEU A 131 -28.80 32.06 -13.23
C LEU A 131 -29.92 32.25 -12.21
N GLY A 132 -29.54 32.54 -10.97
CA GLY A 132 -30.40 33.02 -9.88
C GLY A 132 -30.33 32.09 -8.66
N ALA A 133 -29.87 32.50 -7.47
CA ALA A 133 -29.36 33.78 -6.99
C ALA A 133 -28.55 33.50 -5.70
N THR A 134 -27.67 34.45 -5.35
CA THR A 134 -26.93 34.62 -4.08
C THR A 134 -25.91 33.53 -3.68
N ALA A 135 -24.63 33.84 -3.94
CA ALA A 135 -23.49 33.49 -3.08
C ALA A 135 -23.10 34.77 -2.29
N PRO A 136 -22.30 34.75 -1.20
CA PRO A 136 -21.10 33.92 -1.00
C PRO A 136 -21.21 33.03 0.26
N ASP A 137 -20.49 31.92 0.40
CA ASP A 137 -19.10 31.99 0.82
C ASP A 137 -18.21 30.88 0.25
N GLU A 138 -17.03 31.39 -0.07
CA GLU A 138 -15.78 30.79 -0.45
C GLU A 138 -15.30 29.70 0.54
N CYS A 139 -15.11 28.48 0.04
CA CYS A 139 -14.15 27.55 0.60
C CYS A 139 -13.47 26.78 -0.53
N CYS A 140 -12.68 27.52 -1.31
CA CYS A 140 -11.68 26.98 -2.21
C CYS A 140 -10.50 26.37 -1.42
N LEU A 141 -10.71 25.26 -0.70
CA LEU A 141 -9.60 24.40 -0.33
C LEU A 141 -9.27 23.51 -1.53
N ARG A 142 -8.38 24.05 -2.38
CA ARG A 142 -7.52 23.28 -3.29
C ARG A 142 -7.00 22.05 -2.55
N PRO A 143 -7.00 20.84 -3.15
CA PRO A 143 -6.06 19.83 -2.74
C PRO A 143 -4.67 20.44 -2.95
N LEU A 144 -3.92 20.62 -1.86
CA LEU A 144 -2.50 20.86 -1.96
C LEU A 144 -1.92 19.64 -2.68
N SER A 145 -1.61 19.79 -3.97
CA SER A 145 -0.73 18.87 -4.67
C SER A 145 0.51 18.73 -3.79
N ILE A 146 0.69 17.55 -3.19
CA ILE A 146 1.94 17.18 -2.56
C ILE A 146 2.96 17.21 -3.69
N SER A 147 3.73 18.29 -3.73
CA SER A 147 4.94 18.39 -4.52
C SER A 147 5.82 17.19 -4.20
N GLY A 148 6.39 16.59 -5.24
CA GLY A 148 7.30 15.47 -5.12
C GLY A 148 8.47 15.81 -4.21
N GLY A 149 8.43 15.27 -2.99
CA GLY A 149 9.63 14.96 -2.24
C GLY A 149 10.21 13.69 -2.82
N ALA A 150 11.27 13.82 -3.60
CA ALA A 150 12.13 12.71 -3.98
C ALA A 150 12.63 12.03 -2.71
N HIS A 151 11.99 10.92 -2.35
CA HIS A 151 12.52 9.98 -1.40
C HIS A 151 13.55 9.14 -2.16
N SER A 152 14.81 9.58 -2.10
CA SER A 152 15.93 8.67 -2.35
C SER A 152 15.83 7.54 -1.34
N PRO A 153 15.69 6.26 -1.75
CA PRO A 153 15.94 5.18 -0.82
C PRO A 153 17.43 5.22 -0.50
N SER A 154 17.75 5.64 0.73
CA SER A 154 19.05 5.37 1.31
C SER A 154 19.22 3.86 1.39
N ASN A 155 19.82 3.27 0.37
CA ASN A 155 20.42 1.95 0.46
C ASN A 155 21.68 2.05 1.31
N ALA A 156 21.50 2.31 2.61
CA ALA A 156 22.49 2.07 3.62
C ALA A 156 22.10 0.76 4.31
N ALA A 157 22.63 -0.35 3.79
CA ALA A 157 22.69 -1.59 4.54
C ALA A 157 23.43 -1.31 5.87
N PRO A 158 22.92 -1.76 7.04
CA PRO A 158 23.76 -1.88 8.21
C PRO A 158 24.79 -2.97 7.88
N SER A 159 26.00 -2.55 7.52
CA SER A 159 27.17 -3.40 7.58
C SER A 159 27.32 -3.84 9.04
N HIS A 160 26.90 -5.08 9.34
CA HIS A 160 27.34 -5.74 10.54
C HIS A 160 28.87 -5.83 10.47
N ARG A 161 29.47 -4.88 11.17
CA ARG A 161 30.86 -4.79 11.57
C ARG A 161 31.24 -6.09 12.28
N LEU A 162 31.81 -7.03 11.55
CA LEU A 162 32.68 -8.05 12.13
C LEU A 162 33.96 -7.34 12.56
N SER A 163 33.95 -6.84 13.80
CA SER A 163 35.18 -6.43 14.48
C SER A 163 36.09 -7.65 14.59
N ARG A 164 37.28 -7.53 13.98
CA ARG A 164 38.44 -8.35 14.26
C ARG A 164 38.79 -8.28 15.74
N GLY A 165 39.19 -9.43 16.31
CA GLY A 165 39.99 -9.54 17.53
C GLY A 165 41.02 -10.67 17.35
N PRO A 166 42.18 -10.61 18.02
CA PRO A 166 43.46 -10.97 17.42
C PRO A 166 44.02 -12.33 17.82
N GLY A 167 44.91 -12.85 16.95
CA GLY A 167 46.14 -13.55 17.33
C GLY A 167 46.03 -15.00 17.81
N THR A 168 46.63 -15.92 17.06
CA THR A 168 47.89 -16.56 17.49
C THR A 168 48.52 -17.37 16.36
N SER A 169 49.83 -17.29 16.34
CA SER A 169 50.81 -17.81 15.40
C SER A 169 51.10 -19.31 15.53
N HIS A 170 51.81 -19.82 14.51
CA HIS A 170 52.62 -21.05 14.51
C HIS A 170 51.79 -22.36 14.46
N ARG A 171 52.00 -23.26 13.49
CA ARG A 171 53.25 -24.01 13.32
C ARG A 171 53.26 -24.76 11.98
N ARG A 172 54.46 -24.90 11.41
CA ARG A 172 54.83 -25.71 10.24
C ARG A 172 54.69 -27.22 10.53
N GLY A 173 54.47 -28.00 9.46
CA GLY A 173 54.70 -29.45 9.35
C GLY A 173 54.20 -29.90 7.97
N VAL A 174 55.05 -30.05 6.94
CA VAL A 174 55.94 -31.18 6.62
C VAL A 174 55.18 -32.51 6.44
N TRP A 175 55.00 -32.87 5.15
CA TRP A 175 55.15 -34.17 4.45
C TRP A 175 54.79 -35.51 5.12
N CYS A 176 53.95 -36.28 4.41
CA CYS A 176 54.01 -37.73 4.04
C CYS A 176 52.66 -38.05 3.35
N GLY A 177 52.52 -38.62 2.15
CA GLY A 177 53.16 -39.80 1.57
C GLY A 177 52.14 -40.96 1.63
N GLY A 178 51.55 -41.37 0.50
CA GLY A 178 50.71 -42.58 0.44
C GLY A 178 49.71 -42.63 -0.71
N SER A 179 50.14 -43.19 -1.85
CA SER A 179 49.52 -44.32 -2.58
C SER A 179 50.27 -44.56 -3.89
#